data_AF-A0A1G2XEC6-F1
#
_entry.id   AF-A0A1G2XEC6-F1
#
_cell.length_a   1.000
_cell.length_b   1.000
_cell.length_c   1.000
_cell.angle_alpha   90.00
_cell.angle_beta   90.00
_cell.angle_gamma   90.00
#
_symmetry.space_group_name_H-M   'P 1'
#
loop_
_entity.id
_entity.type
_entity.pdbx_description
1 polymer ?
#
loop_
_entity_poly.entity_id
_entity_poly.type
_entity_poly.pdbx_seq_one_letter_code
_entity_poly.pdbx_strand_id
1 'polypeptide(L)'
;MEKADIKISSIYAMKIGKNIIGIRIMSQNPDGHWVGVNVNTNKEFIIKSTDRLCGLYHAKRGGAAQDAAEPSKDAIIKNERATAKPGGLSAAAKVLQEAAEPLNCQEMVKRMLEKGYWQTDGKTPEATIYSAITREIKEKGADARFRKTERGKFELVK
;
A
#
# COMPACT_ATOMS: atom_id res chain seq x y z
N MET A 1 -21.07 -33.80 -4.26
CA MET A 1 -20.61 -32.39 -4.28
C MET A 1 -19.36 -32.34 -3.44
N GLU A 2 -18.22 -32.34 -4.12
CA GLU A 2 -16.89 -32.52 -3.53
C GLU A 2 -16.59 -31.36 -2.59
N LYS A 3 -16.38 -31.67 -1.31
CA LYS A 3 -15.96 -30.68 -0.32
C LYS A 3 -14.54 -30.29 -0.68
N ALA A 4 -14.36 -29.09 -1.21
CA ALA A 4 -13.03 -28.51 -1.38
C ALA A 4 -12.31 -28.60 -0.03
N ASP A 5 -11.14 -29.23 -0.01
CA ASP A 5 -10.28 -29.35 1.17
C ASP A 5 -9.78 -27.94 1.54
N ILE A 6 -10.56 -27.24 2.37
CA ILE A 6 -10.28 -25.87 2.77
C ILE A 6 -9.28 -25.90 3.92
N LYS A 7 -8.06 -25.46 3.63
CA LYS A 7 -6.99 -25.37 4.61
C LYS A 7 -7.16 -24.12 5.46
N ILE A 8 -7.26 -24.34 6.78
CA ILE A 8 -7.23 -23.27 7.78
C ILE A 8 -5.87 -22.55 7.66
N SER A 9 -5.88 -21.22 7.73
CA SER A 9 -4.76 -20.31 7.43
C SER A 9 -4.43 -20.11 5.95
N SER A 10 -5.10 -20.77 5.00
CA SER A 10 -4.96 -20.45 3.57
C SER A 10 -5.87 -19.31 3.13
N ILE A 11 -5.44 -18.58 2.09
CA ILE A 11 -6.16 -17.45 1.52
C ILE A 11 -6.86 -17.91 0.24
N TYR A 12 -8.17 -17.77 0.20
CA TYR A 12 -9.02 -18.17 -0.92
C TYR A 12 -9.59 -16.94 -1.62
N ALA A 13 -9.73 -17.01 -2.94
CA ALA A 13 -10.32 -15.90 -3.69
C ALA A 13 -11.83 -16.02 -3.61
N MET A 14 -12.53 -14.96 -3.22
CA MET A 14 -13.98 -14.88 -3.32
C MET A 14 -14.34 -13.80 -4.33
N LYS A 15 -15.15 -14.16 -5.32
CA LYS A 15 -15.71 -13.20 -6.27
C LYS A 15 -16.96 -12.58 -5.67
N ILE A 16 -16.96 -11.25 -5.54
CA ILE A 16 -18.12 -10.46 -5.12
C ILE A 16 -18.43 -9.48 -6.25
N GLY A 17 -19.43 -9.82 -7.07
CA GLY A 17 -19.80 -9.03 -8.25
C GLY A 17 -18.64 -8.91 -9.25
N LYS A 18 -18.17 -7.68 -9.49
CA LYS A 18 -17.02 -7.38 -10.36
C LYS A 18 -15.66 -7.47 -9.66
N ASN A 19 -15.65 -7.63 -8.33
CA ASN A 19 -14.43 -7.59 -7.52
C ASN A 19 -14.03 -9.00 -7.08
N ILE A 20 -12.72 -9.26 -7.05
CA ILE A 20 -12.14 -10.49 -6.50
C ILE A 20 -11.38 -10.11 -5.24
N ILE A 21 -11.78 -10.69 -4.10
CA ILE A 21 -11.16 -10.42 -2.80
C ILE A 21 -10.44 -11.67 -2.29
N GLY A 22 -9.34 -11.47 -1.57
CA GLY A 22 -8.67 -12.55 -0.84
C GLY A 22 -9.23 -12.67 0.57
N ILE A 23 -9.65 -13.86 0.94
CA ILE A 23 -10.18 -14.18 2.27
C ILE A 23 -9.31 -15.25 2.90
N ARG A 24 -8.66 -14.92 4.02
CA ARG A 24 -7.90 -15.89 4.82
C ARG A 24 -8.84 -16.60 5.77
N ILE A 25 -8.94 -17.92 5.67
CA ILE A 25 -9.76 -18.71 6.60
C ILE A 25 -9.02 -18.81 7.93
N MET A 26 -9.63 -18.33 9.02
CA MET A 26 -9.05 -18.32 10.37
C MET A 26 -9.46 -19.54 11.19
N SER A 27 -10.74 -19.91 11.15
CA SER A 27 -11.26 -21.08 11.88
C SER A 27 -12.61 -21.52 11.34
N GLN A 28 -12.97 -22.77 11.64
CA GLN A 28 -14.31 -23.30 11.42
C GLN A 28 -15.08 -23.27 12.74
N ASN A 29 -16.26 -22.65 12.74
CA ASN A 29 -17.16 -22.69 13.89
C ASN A 29 -17.78 -24.09 14.02
N PRO A 30 -18.09 -24.53 15.25
CA PRO A 30 -18.75 -25.83 15.50
C PRO A 30 -20.13 -25.96 14.82
N ASP A 31 -20.74 -24.84 14.45
CA ASP A 31 -21.99 -24.72 13.69
C ASP A 31 -21.82 -25.01 12.17
N GLY A 32 -20.60 -25.29 11.71
CA GLY A 32 -20.29 -25.58 10.31
C GLY A 32 -20.00 -24.34 9.44
N HIS A 33 -20.12 -23.15 10.01
CA HIS A 33 -19.73 -21.88 9.36
C HIS A 33 -18.22 -21.66 9.40
N TRP A 34 -17.66 -21.07 8.35
CA TRP A 34 -16.23 -20.74 8.29
C TRP A 34 -16.01 -19.26 8.60
N VAL A 35 -15.04 -18.93 9.45
CA VAL A 35 -14.64 -17.55 9.73
C VAL A 35 -13.43 -17.20 8.89
N GLY A 36 -13.57 -16.15 8.07
CA GLY A 36 -12.50 -15.65 7.22
C GLY A 36 -12.26 -14.16 7.38
N VAL A 37 -11.00 -13.74 7.27
CA VAL A 37 -10.59 -12.32 7.32
C VAL A 37 -10.23 -11.86 5.91
N ASN A 38 -10.78 -10.74 5.48
CA ASN A 38 -10.39 -10.12 4.21
C ASN A 38 -8.98 -9.54 4.34
N VAL A 39 -8.06 -9.98 3.48
CA VAL A 39 -6.66 -9.58 3.53
C VAL A 39 -6.42 -8.09 3.20
N ASN A 40 -7.35 -7.44 2.51
CA ASN A 40 -7.23 -6.04 2.10
C ASN A 40 -7.79 -5.08 3.14
N THR A 41 -8.86 -5.48 3.84
CA THR A 41 -9.60 -4.60 4.76
C THR A 41 -9.48 -5.01 6.22
N ASN A 42 -8.86 -6.16 6.50
CA ASN A 42 -8.79 -6.79 7.82
C ASN A 42 -10.15 -6.99 8.50
N LYS A 43 -11.24 -6.99 7.72
CA LYS A 43 -12.59 -7.24 8.24
C LYS A 43 -12.88 -8.74 8.27
N GLU A 44 -13.47 -9.19 9.36
CA GLU A 44 -13.93 -10.56 9.57
C GLU A 44 -15.28 -10.81 8.88
N PHE A 45 -15.45 -12.00 8.34
CA PHE A 45 -16.67 -12.44 7.67
C PHE A 45 -16.99 -13.88 8.04
N ILE A 46 -18.29 -14.15 8.22
CA ILE A 46 -18.83 -15.50 8.41
C ILE A 46 -19.24 -16.03 7.04
N ILE A 47 -18.60 -17.09 6.59
CA ILE A 47 -18.80 -17.73 5.30
C ILE A 47 -19.71 -18.95 5.51
N LYS A 48 -20.97 -18.79 5.11
CA LYS A 48 -21.98 -19.87 5.20
C LYS A 48 -21.91 -20.89 4.07
N SER A 49 -21.35 -20.48 2.92
CA SER A 49 -21.18 -21.37 1.78
C SER A 49 -19.83 -21.14 1.13
N THR A 50 -19.07 -22.23 1.03
CA THR A 50 -17.73 -22.29 0.46
C THR A 50 -17.74 -22.43 -1.07
N ASP A 51 -18.92 -22.65 -1.67
CA ASP A 51 -19.14 -22.74 -3.12
C ASP A 51 -18.70 -21.47 -3.87
N ARG A 52 -18.68 -20.33 -3.16
CA ARG A 52 -18.24 -19.03 -3.69
C ARG A 52 -16.72 -18.80 -3.61
N LEU A 53 -15.97 -19.72 -3.00
CA LEU A 53 -14.51 -19.64 -2.93
C LEU A 53 -13.91 -20.20 -4.23
N CYS A 54 -13.43 -19.30 -5.07
CA CYS A 54 -12.82 -19.59 -6.36
C CYS A 54 -11.30 -19.80 -6.19
N GLY A 55 -10.90 -21.00 -5.76
CA GLY A 55 -9.50 -21.40 -5.67
C GLY A 55 -8.63 -20.60 -4.67
N LEU A 56 -7.35 -20.96 -4.61
CA LEU A 56 -6.34 -20.23 -3.81
C LEU A 56 -6.20 -18.80 -4.35
N TYR A 57 -6.32 -17.82 -3.46
CA TYR A 57 -6.06 -16.43 -3.80
C TYR A 57 -4.56 -16.25 -4.00
N HIS A 58 -4.13 -16.32 -5.26
CA HIS A 58 -2.91 -15.67 -5.66
C HIS A 58 -3.17 -14.17 -5.59
N ALA A 59 -2.76 -13.55 -4.48
CA ALA A 59 -2.65 -12.10 -4.42
C ALA A 59 -1.95 -11.66 -5.70
N LYS A 60 -2.52 -10.68 -6.40
CA LYS A 60 -1.91 -10.06 -7.58
C LYS A 60 -0.60 -9.39 -7.13
N ARG A 61 0.45 -10.20 -6.92
CA ARG A 61 1.82 -9.77 -7.06
C ARG A 61 1.90 -9.24 -8.48
N GLY A 62 2.27 -7.99 -8.64
CA GLY A 62 2.80 -7.58 -9.93
C GLY A 62 3.95 -8.53 -10.27
N GLY A 63 3.72 -9.40 -11.24
CA GLY A 63 4.72 -10.29 -11.82
C GLY A 63 5.02 -11.59 -11.07
N ALA A 64 5.12 -12.65 -11.87
CA ALA A 64 5.79 -13.94 -11.66
C ALA A 64 5.08 -15.02 -10.80
N ALA A 65 4.40 -15.90 -11.54
CA ALA A 65 4.49 -17.37 -11.52
C ALA A 65 5.03 -18.10 -10.27
N GLN A 66 4.14 -18.95 -9.75
CA GLN A 66 4.30 -20.39 -9.46
C GLN A 66 5.53 -20.93 -8.70
N ASP A 67 5.15 -21.68 -7.66
CA ASP A 67 5.71 -22.95 -7.18
C ASP A 67 6.85 -22.97 -6.14
N ALA A 68 6.87 -24.11 -5.45
CA ALA A 68 7.40 -24.42 -4.15
C ALA A 68 8.93 -24.28 -4.00
N ALA A 69 9.36 -23.77 -2.85
CA ALA A 69 10.38 -24.34 -1.96
C ALA A 69 10.85 -23.27 -0.96
N GLU A 70 10.66 -23.52 0.34
CA GLU A 70 11.50 -22.92 1.39
C GLU A 70 12.92 -23.54 1.33
N PRO A 71 13.91 -23.01 2.07
CA PRO A 71 14.26 -21.61 2.33
C PRO A 71 15.77 -21.38 2.07
N SER A 72 16.24 -20.13 1.95
CA SER A 72 17.60 -19.79 2.42
C SER A 72 17.84 -18.29 2.45
N LYS A 73 18.62 -17.94 3.47
CA LYS A 73 19.12 -16.62 3.85
C LYS A 73 19.85 -15.90 2.70
N ASP A 74 20.05 -14.60 2.95
CA ASP A 74 20.96 -13.70 2.25
C ASP A 74 20.40 -12.98 1.01
N ALA A 75 19.61 -11.94 1.27
CA ALA A 75 19.62 -10.73 0.43
C ALA A 75 19.12 -9.52 1.24
N ILE A 76 19.97 -9.05 2.17
CA ILE A 76 20.15 -7.60 2.29
C ILE A 76 20.54 -7.15 0.87
N ILE A 77 19.84 -6.17 0.31
CA ILE A 77 20.33 -5.10 -0.58
C ILE A 77 19.11 -4.42 -1.28
N LYS A 78 18.86 -3.17 -0.87
CA LYS A 78 18.28 -2.03 -1.63
C LYS A 78 16.84 -2.21 -2.14
N ASN A 79 15.83 -1.67 -1.46
CA ASN A 79 15.50 -0.24 -1.46
C ASN A 79 16.08 0.55 -2.65
N GLU A 80 15.66 0.22 -3.87
CA GLU A 80 15.75 1.18 -4.98
C GLU A 80 14.73 0.83 -6.08
N ARG A 81 13.48 1.25 -5.89
CA ARG A 81 12.65 1.65 -7.05
C ARG A 81 12.67 3.17 -7.12
N ALA A 82 13.86 3.70 -7.38
CA ALA A 82 14.10 5.09 -7.68
C ALA A 82 14.87 5.19 -8.99
N THR A 83 14.16 5.07 -10.12
CA THR A 83 14.64 5.61 -11.39
C THR A 83 13.47 5.80 -12.34
N ALA A 84 12.95 7.04 -12.39
CA ALA A 84 12.87 7.82 -13.63
C ALA A 84 12.24 9.18 -13.28
N LYS A 85 13.08 10.23 -13.28
CA LYS A 85 12.80 11.63 -12.91
C LYS A 85 12.73 11.84 -11.39
N PRO A 86 13.19 12.99 -10.85
CA PRO A 86 12.90 13.34 -9.46
C PRO A 86 11.38 13.38 -9.33
N GLY A 87 10.81 12.34 -8.71
CA GLY A 87 9.38 12.32 -8.40
C GLY A 87 9.08 13.50 -7.49
N GLY A 88 7.86 14.05 -7.58
CA GLY A 88 7.45 15.20 -6.77
C GLY A 88 7.75 15.05 -5.27
N LEU A 89 7.74 13.81 -4.74
CA LEU A 89 8.15 13.50 -3.36
C LEU A 89 9.63 13.76 -3.07
N SER A 90 10.54 13.38 -3.98
CA SER A 90 11.97 13.62 -3.79
C SER A 90 12.31 15.11 -3.88
N ALA A 91 11.64 15.84 -4.78
CA ALA A 91 11.75 17.29 -4.88
C ALA A 91 11.17 17.98 -3.64
N ALA A 92 10.04 17.49 -3.13
CA ALA A 92 9.43 17.94 -1.87
C ALA A 92 10.37 17.79 -0.68
N ALA A 93 11.01 16.63 -0.55
CA ALA A 93 11.99 16.38 0.50
C ALA A 93 13.15 17.37 0.42
N LYS A 94 13.66 17.65 -0.78
CA LYS A 94 14.77 18.59 -0.98
C LYS A 94 14.41 20.02 -0.58
N VAL A 95 13.21 20.49 -0.96
CA VAL A 95 12.74 21.83 -0.58
C VAL A 95 12.55 21.95 0.92
N LEU A 96 11.94 20.95 1.58
CA LEU A 96 11.77 20.96 3.03
C LEU A 96 13.12 20.88 3.76
N GLN A 97 14.09 20.13 3.23
CA GLN A 97 15.43 20.06 3.79
C GLN A 97 16.17 21.40 3.72
N GLU A 98 16.06 22.12 2.60
CA GLU A 98 16.68 23.44 2.46
C GLU A 98 15.96 24.52 3.29
N ALA A 99 14.65 24.39 3.44
CA ALA A 99 13.85 25.33 4.20
C ALA A 99 14.02 25.14 5.73
N ALA A 100 14.27 23.90 6.16
CA ALA A 100 14.38 23.51 7.57
C ALA A 100 13.17 23.95 8.44
N GLU A 101 12.02 24.15 7.81
CA GLU A 101 10.78 24.67 8.41
C GLU A 101 9.57 23.88 7.87
N PRO A 102 8.47 23.80 8.64
CA PRO A 102 7.25 23.16 8.19
C PRO A 102 6.56 24.01 7.11
N LEU A 103 6.51 23.51 5.88
CA LEU A 103 5.90 24.21 4.74
C LEU A 103 4.57 23.60 4.34
N ASN A 104 3.72 24.43 3.73
CA ASN A 104 2.50 23.98 3.07
C ASN A 104 2.82 23.43 1.67
N CYS A 105 1.97 22.53 1.15
CA CYS A 105 2.16 21.94 -0.19
C CYS A 105 2.23 23.01 -1.30
N GLN A 106 1.48 24.10 -1.19
CA GLN A 106 1.53 25.20 -2.16
C GLN A 106 2.91 25.87 -2.20
N GLU A 107 3.47 26.20 -1.04
CA GLU A 107 4.82 26.78 -0.95
C GLU A 107 5.89 25.81 -1.42
N MET A 108 5.78 24.55 -1.01
CA MET A 108 6.70 23.51 -1.44
C MET A 108 6.72 23.41 -2.97
N VAL A 109 5.55 23.37 -3.62
CA VAL A 109 5.45 23.29 -5.07
C VAL A 109 5.99 24.54 -5.75
N LYS A 110 5.68 25.72 -5.22
CA LYS A 110 6.22 26.98 -5.74
C LYS A 110 7.75 26.96 -5.71
N ARG A 111 8.35 26.62 -4.56
CA ARG A 111 9.82 26.50 -4.41
C ARG A 111 10.40 25.39 -5.31
N MET A 112 9.69 24.28 -5.50
CA MET A 112 10.12 23.20 -6.40
C MET A 112 10.16 23.63 -7.87
N LEU A 113 9.15 24.39 -8.31
CA LEU A 113 9.06 24.93 -9.67
C LEU A 113 10.10 26.03 -9.88
N GLU A 114 10.25 26.95 -8.92
CA GLU A 114 11.24 28.04 -8.96
C GLU A 114 12.67 27.50 -9.02
N LYS A 115 12.97 26.43 -8.27
CA LYS A 115 14.30 25.80 -8.28
C LYS A 115 14.49 24.78 -9.41
N GLY A 116 13.45 24.51 -10.21
CA GLY A 116 13.51 23.52 -11.29
C GLY A 116 13.72 22.07 -10.82
N TYR A 117 13.45 21.77 -9.55
CA TYR A 117 13.57 20.40 -9.02
C TYR A 117 12.47 19.47 -9.51
N TRP A 118 11.34 20.05 -9.90
CA TRP A 118 10.20 19.32 -10.42
C TRP A 118 9.45 20.18 -11.42
N GLN A 119 9.01 19.56 -12.50
CA GLN A 119 8.15 20.17 -13.51
C GLN A 119 6.91 19.29 -13.69
N THR A 120 5.76 19.93 -13.85
CA THR A 120 4.47 19.26 -13.96
C THR A 120 3.54 20.07 -14.84
N ASP A 121 2.90 19.41 -15.80
CA ASP A 121 1.87 19.96 -16.66
C ASP A 121 0.46 19.90 -16.02
N GLY A 122 0.37 19.49 -14.76
CA GLY A 122 -0.88 19.37 -14.04
C GLY A 122 -1.44 20.72 -13.62
N LYS A 123 -2.78 20.86 -13.67
CA LYS A 123 -3.47 22.07 -13.17
C LYS A 123 -3.33 22.27 -11.67
N THR A 124 -3.11 21.20 -10.90
CA THR A 124 -3.13 21.23 -9.43
C THR A 124 -1.99 20.40 -8.82
N PRO A 125 -0.74 20.83 -9.00
CA PRO A 125 0.43 20.09 -8.52
C PRO A 125 0.51 19.98 -6.99
N GLU A 126 -0.04 20.96 -6.26
CA GLU A 126 -0.19 20.92 -4.81
C GLU A 126 -0.98 19.70 -4.31
N ALA A 127 -2.08 19.34 -5.00
CA ALA A 127 -2.92 18.20 -4.64
C ALA A 127 -2.21 16.86 -4.88
N THR A 128 -1.40 16.79 -5.94
CA THR A 128 -0.56 15.63 -6.25
C THR A 128 0.47 15.40 -5.14
N ILE A 129 1.19 16.46 -4.72
CA ILE A 129 2.15 16.39 -3.61
C ILE A 129 1.46 16.03 -2.29
N TYR A 130 0.33 16.69 -1.97
CA TYR A 130 -0.43 16.39 -0.76
C TYR A 130 -0.85 14.92 -0.67
N SER A 131 -1.37 14.38 -1.77
CA SER A 131 -1.81 12.97 -1.84
C SER A 131 -0.63 12.02 -1.69
N ALA A 132 0.50 12.34 -2.33
CA ALA A 132 1.71 11.53 -2.26
C ALA A 132 2.29 11.51 -0.83
N ILE A 133 2.41 12.66 -0.18
CA ILE A 133 2.91 12.78 1.19
C ILE A 133 1.98 12.06 2.16
N THR A 134 0.66 12.30 2.06
CA THR A 134 -0.32 11.66 2.94
C THR A 134 -0.30 10.14 2.80
N ARG A 135 -0.13 9.63 1.58
CA ARG A 135 -0.01 8.19 1.33
C ARG A 135 1.28 7.62 1.92
N GLU A 136 2.41 8.32 1.78
CA GLU A 136 3.67 7.91 2.40
C GLU A 136 3.58 7.89 3.93
N ILE A 137 2.99 8.91 4.55
CA ILE A 137 2.76 8.93 6.00
C ILE A 137 1.87 7.77 6.43
N LYS A 138 0.82 7.47 5.67
CA LYS A 138 -0.10 6.36 5.97
C LYS A 138 0.56 4.98 5.80
N GLU A 139 1.41 4.81 4.78
CA GLU A 139 2.05 3.54 4.47
C GLU A 139 3.25 3.25 5.36
N LYS A 140 4.04 4.28 5.71
CA LYS A 140 5.27 4.13 6.49
C LYS A 140 5.14 4.49 7.97
N GLY A 141 4.13 5.28 8.34
CA GLY A 141 3.91 5.69 9.74
C GLY A 141 5.13 6.36 10.34
N ALA A 142 5.75 5.71 11.33
CA ALA A 142 6.95 6.21 12.01
C ALA A 142 8.22 6.21 11.14
N ASP A 143 8.27 5.42 10.06
CA ASP A 143 9.38 5.40 9.10
C ASP A 143 9.17 6.42 7.95
N ALA A 144 8.09 7.20 7.99
CA ALA A 144 7.83 8.20 6.97
C ALA A 144 8.88 9.31 7.01
N ARG A 145 9.30 9.77 5.82
CA ARG A 145 10.25 10.89 5.70
C ARG A 145 9.61 12.21 6.06
N PHE A 146 8.30 12.31 5.87
CA PHE A 146 7.50 13.49 6.15
C PHE A 146 6.65 13.28 7.39
N ARG A 147 6.40 14.37 8.11
CA ARG A 147 5.41 14.40 9.20
C ARG A 147 4.50 15.59 9.02
N LYS A 148 3.26 15.40 9.42
CA LYS A 148 2.28 16.47 9.50
C LYS A 148 2.45 17.21 10.82
N THR A 149 2.87 18.48 10.74
CA THR A 149 3.05 19.34 11.91
C THR A 149 1.74 20.02 12.27
N GLU A 150 1.11 20.65 11.28
CA GLU A 150 -0.13 21.42 11.43
C GLU A 150 -1.11 21.12 10.28
N ARG A 151 -2.28 21.78 10.30
CA ARG A 151 -3.30 21.61 9.26
C ARG A 151 -2.77 22.13 7.91
N GLY A 152 -2.28 21.21 7.08
CA GLY A 152 -1.74 21.50 5.75
C GLY A 152 -0.23 21.72 5.71
N LYS A 153 0.46 21.74 6.86
CA LYS A 153 1.93 21.87 6.89
C LYS A 153 2.61 20.53 7.10
N PHE A 154 3.70 20.34 6.38
CA PHE A 154 4.53 19.15 6.46
C PHE A 154 5.98 19.55 6.70
N GLU A 155 6.66 18.77 7.51
CA GLU A 155 8.09 18.88 7.77
C GLU A 155 8.78 17.58 7.37
N LEU A 156 10.10 17.65 7.18
CA LEU A 156 10.95 16.49 6.96
C LEU A 156 11.52 16.03 8.31
N VAL A 157 11.30 14.77 8.71
CA VAL A 157 11.72 14.24 10.04
C VAL A 157 12.85 13.23 9.92
N LYS A 158 13.71 13.41 8.92
CA LYS A 158 14.78 12.46 8.60
C LYS A 158 16.13 12.93 9.11
#